data_AF-A0A9E4BCJ0-F1
#
_entry.id   AF-A0A9E4BCJ0-F1
#
_cell.length_a   1.000
_cell.length_b   1.000
_cell.length_c   1.000
_cell.angle_alpha   90.00
_cell.angle_beta   90.00
_cell.angle_gamma   90.00
#
_symmetry.space_group_name_H-M   'P 1'
#
loop_
_entity.id
_entity.type
_entity.pdbx_description
1 polymer ?
#
loop_
_entity_poly.entity_id
_entity_poly.type
_entity_poly.pdbx_seq_one_letter_code
_entity_poly.pdbx_strand_id
1 'polypeptide(L)'
;MSVDVQAAFDAGQTLAVADRILISPQAGSLQSRADELLNAITNSGASGDLICKTLVQLGMNFVGRDAEIVGYGTDEIDAALDSVLDALDNLEGDHATGIVNGFLADMKSVNLADSLSGLLAERIEPNLDAGNPARSFLELLKANMRGGVYWQMIGENVCKFGNDFARGLEYLRHYGFCQVSTNPVLAAKAFDEDPSLDDELKVEIARHEEWKADPEKYADDIVMAATLIALWPNLSIFRPLAMHTGLKDYMVSFQLNPNIADQADASIEDARNAYRIADEYLKGYDKLLGVSNITLDPNIVFKVGGGHEAARKITTVLNSEGIGTNNTVVYTVAQEVQLVIDAFEGKARAAQAGKQVVRTYETNMGGRFVSHLREVEAEKLFGALSEDRASELLSELASDLEVDIPEGTLVEQATEICSYAHLKSLDHPVILKVAEAAGQSSEAIVQLEADLKKAGTIIARRVHWIFYAPENRPKWVAYLSNTYGLSEDQAQWILASMDVLPASKRVPDDTLHALGENMCHTEFPNHQRAVQLVSEEPDFDLDELRGSIGHEYEPGVAQRLYELPDFQKGYDLTPSLRGFLENEVQIDLSGWQTRGMEPGDWPEFGSVQKTTTEFKAAYDAFLVRCVDLAKEVAG
;
A
#
# COMPACT_ATOMS: atom_id res chain seq x y z
N MET A 1 23.16 17.51 -20.47
CA MET A 1 22.14 16.45 -20.58
C MET A 1 22.24 15.62 -21.88
N SER A 2 22.72 16.16 -23.01
CA SER A 2 22.49 15.55 -24.34
C SER A 2 23.05 14.15 -24.62
N VAL A 3 24.27 13.80 -24.19
CA VAL A 3 24.90 12.50 -24.57
C VAL A 3 24.24 11.29 -23.89
N ASP A 4 23.69 11.48 -22.70
CA ASP A 4 23.10 10.42 -21.89
C ASP A 4 21.60 10.23 -22.21
N VAL A 5 20.88 11.31 -22.57
CA VAL A 5 19.46 11.24 -22.97
C VAL A 5 19.29 10.36 -24.20
N GLN A 6 20.14 10.56 -25.22
CA GLN A 6 20.04 9.82 -26.47
C GLN A 6 20.22 8.30 -26.25
N ALA A 7 21.18 7.88 -25.43
CA ALA A 7 21.42 6.46 -25.17
C ALA A 7 20.26 5.78 -24.43
N ALA A 8 19.68 6.44 -23.42
CA ALA A 8 18.49 5.95 -22.74
C ALA A 8 17.28 5.89 -23.70
N PHE A 9 17.14 6.91 -24.54
CA PHE A 9 16.05 7.00 -25.49
C PHE A 9 16.14 5.95 -26.60
N ASP A 10 17.32 5.73 -27.17
CA ASP A 10 17.59 4.68 -28.16
C ASP A 10 17.35 3.26 -27.60
N ALA A 11 17.52 3.09 -26.28
CA ALA A 11 17.22 1.86 -25.55
C ALA A 11 15.72 1.73 -25.16
N GLY A 12 14.86 2.61 -25.64
CA GLY A 12 13.41 2.59 -25.40
C GLY A 12 12.99 3.01 -23.99
N GLN A 13 13.86 3.64 -23.20
CA GLN A 13 13.61 3.99 -21.79
C GLN A 13 12.79 5.29 -21.66
N THR A 14 11.59 5.32 -22.26
CA THR A 14 10.78 6.54 -22.39
C THR A 14 10.42 7.17 -21.05
N LEU A 15 10.10 6.35 -20.03
CA LEU A 15 9.77 6.83 -18.68
C LEU A 15 10.97 7.55 -18.05
N ALA A 16 12.15 6.92 -18.07
CA ALA A 16 13.35 7.50 -17.50
C ALA A 16 13.71 8.83 -18.19
N VAL A 17 13.55 8.91 -19.52
CA VAL A 17 13.76 10.14 -20.30
C VAL A 17 12.79 11.25 -19.89
N ALA A 18 11.49 10.95 -19.77
CA ALA A 18 10.48 11.91 -19.31
C ALA A 18 10.75 12.39 -17.88
N ASP A 19 11.14 11.49 -16.98
CA ASP A 19 11.35 11.76 -15.56
C ASP A 19 12.63 12.54 -15.26
N ARG A 20 13.55 12.69 -16.22
CA ARG A 20 14.71 13.58 -16.08
C ARG A 20 14.31 15.02 -15.76
N ILE A 21 13.11 15.45 -16.12
CA ILE A 21 12.61 16.79 -15.79
C ILE A 21 12.44 16.99 -14.27
N LEU A 22 12.18 15.91 -13.53
CA LEU A 22 11.95 15.92 -12.08
C LEU A 22 13.24 15.90 -11.26
N ILE A 23 14.38 15.59 -11.90
CA ILE A 23 15.67 15.47 -11.23
C ILE A 23 16.31 16.85 -11.03
N SER A 24 16.83 17.11 -9.82
CA SER A 24 17.50 18.37 -9.46
C SER A 24 16.70 19.62 -9.89
N PRO A 25 15.45 19.77 -9.44
CA PRO A 25 14.57 20.86 -9.83
C PRO A 25 15.15 22.21 -9.39
N GLN A 26 14.97 23.24 -10.21
CA GLN A 26 15.31 24.62 -9.88
C GLN A 26 14.14 25.50 -10.29
N ALA A 27 13.60 26.26 -9.33
CA ALA A 27 12.47 27.15 -9.58
C ALA A 27 12.78 28.14 -10.72
N GLY A 28 11.86 28.27 -11.68
CA GLY A 28 12.00 29.14 -12.84
C GLY A 28 12.89 28.56 -13.95
N SER A 29 13.37 27.32 -13.84
CA SER A 29 14.15 26.66 -14.89
C SER A 29 13.33 25.73 -15.77
N LEU A 30 12.08 25.40 -15.39
CA LEU A 30 11.33 24.29 -15.98
C LEU A 30 11.18 24.45 -17.49
N GLN A 31 10.79 25.65 -17.96
CA GLN A 31 10.61 25.92 -19.38
C GLN A 31 11.88 25.62 -20.19
N SER A 32 13.03 26.17 -19.77
CA SER A 32 14.30 25.96 -20.49
C SER A 32 14.70 24.48 -20.53
N ARG A 33 14.43 23.74 -19.45
CA ARG A 33 14.73 22.32 -19.35
C ARG A 33 13.77 21.49 -20.20
N ALA A 34 12.49 21.86 -20.23
CA ALA A 34 11.50 21.24 -21.09
C ALA A 34 11.90 21.45 -22.57
N ASP A 35 12.26 22.66 -22.98
CA ASP A 35 12.73 22.96 -24.34
C ASP A 35 13.98 22.13 -24.71
N GLU A 36 14.96 22.01 -23.81
CA GLU A 36 16.14 21.18 -24.02
C GLU A 36 15.77 19.70 -24.20
N LEU A 37 14.86 19.18 -23.37
CA LEU A 37 14.43 17.79 -23.42
C LEU A 37 13.58 17.51 -24.67
N LEU A 38 12.64 18.39 -25.01
CA LEU A 38 11.83 18.34 -26.23
C LEU A 38 12.70 18.33 -27.48
N ASN A 39 13.72 19.18 -27.53
CA ASN A 39 14.68 19.18 -28.64
C ASN A 39 15.48 17.88 -28.73
N ALA A 40 15.88 17.31 -27.58
CA ALA A 40 16.60 16.03 -27.56
C ALA A 40 15.71 14.86 -28.03
N ILE A 41 14.44 14.85 -27.63
CA ILE A 41 13.47 13.81 -28.01
C ILE A 41 13.12 13.91 -29.49
N THR A 42 12.75 15.10 -29.98
CA THR A 42 12.23 15.28 -31.35
C THR A 42 13.33 15.18 -32.42
N ASN A 43 14.59 15.49 -32.08
CA ASN A 43 15.72 15.40 -33.02
C ASN A 43 16.55 14.10 -32.86
N SER A 44 16.04 13.11 -32.13
CA SER A 44 16.78 11.88 -31.83
C SER A 44 16.96 10.93 -33.02
N GLY A 45 16.11 11.06 -34.06
CA GLY A 45 16.01 10.09 -35.15
C GLY A 45 15.25 8.80 -34.79
N ALA A 46 14.63 8.73 -33.61
CA ALA A 46 13.78 7.62 -33.17
C ALA A 46 12.43 7.58 -33.93
N SER A 47 11.68 6.50 -33.77
CA SER A 47 10.34 6.38 -34.36
C SER A 47 9.36 7.41 -33.77
N GLY A 48 8.41 7.86 -34.58
CA GLY A 48 7.34 8.76 -34.13
C GLY A 48 6.53 8.21 -32.95
N ASP A 49 6.34 6.88 -32.89
CA ASP A 49 5.67 6.20 -31.76
C ASP A 49 6.44 6.38 -30.44
N LEU A 50 7.78 6.22 -30.47
CA LEU A 50 8.63 6.34 -29.29
C LEU A 50 8.69 7.79 -28.79
N ILE A 51 8.76 8.73 -29.74
CA ILE A 51 8.68 10.17 -29.48
C ILE A 51 7.33 10.50 -28.84
N CYS A 52 6.22 10.09 -29.46
CA CYS A 52 4.87 10.35 -28.96
C CYS A 52 4.69 9.79 -27.55
N LYS A 53 5.07 8.53 -27.29
CA LYS A 53 5.00 7.92 -25.95
C LYS A 53 5.74 8.72 -24.89
N THR A 54 6.95 9.19 -25.22
CA THR A 54 7.79 9.95 -24.28
C THR A 54 7.21 11.34 -24.01
N LEU A 55 6.68 12.00 -25.05
CA LEU A 55 6.01 13.30 -24.90
C LEU A 55 4.73 13.18 -24.06
N VAL A 56 3.94 12.09 -24.23
CA VAL A 56 2.78 11.84 -23.37
C VAL A 56 3.21 11.65 -21.91
N GLN A 57 4.22 10.83 -21.63
CA GLN A 57 4.73 10.63 -20.25
C GLN A 57 5.27 11.93 -19.64
N LEU A 58 6.00 12.74 -20.42
CA LEU A 58 6.46 14.06 -19.99
C LEU A 58 5.28 14.99 -19.70
N GLY A 59 4.25 14.98 -20.55
CA GLY A 59 3.01 15.71 -20.34
C GLY A 59 2.29 15.29 -19.06
N MET A 60 2.25 13.99 -18.74
CA MET A 60 1.65 13.48 -17.51
C MET A 60 2.34 14.04 -16.25
N ASN A 61 3.66 14.22 -16.27
CA ASN A 61 4.42 14.85 -15.17
C ASN A 61 3.98 16.31 -14.91
N PHE A 62 3.48 17.01 -15.93
CA PHE A 62 2.99 18.40 -15.83
C PHE A 62 1.48 18.50 -15.60
N VAL A 63 0.72 17.55 -16.14
CA VAL A 63 -0.72 17.40 -15.91
C VAL A 63 -0.99 17.06 -14.44
N GLY A 64 -0.24 16.10 -13.91
CA GLY A 64 -0.25 15.68 -12.52
C GLY A 64 0.44 16.64 -11.55
N ARG A 65 0.76 16.14 -10.36
CA ARG A 65 1.45 16.87 -9.29
C ARG A 65 2.96 16.70 -9.29
N ASP A 66 3.55 15.82 -10.10
CA ASP A 66 4.97 15.47 -9.94
C ASP A 66 5.89 16.69 -10.02
N ALA A 67 5.67 17.55 -11.02
CA ALA A 67 6.43 18.78 -11.18
C ALA A 67 6.22 19.77 -10.00
N GLU A 68 5.00 19.85 -9.47
CA GLU A 68 4.67 20.66 -8.29
C GLU A 68 5.36 20.10 -7.03
N ILE A 69 5.31 18.78 -6.84
CA ILE A 69 5.92 18.05 -5.71
C ILE A 69 7.42 18.31 -5.65
N VAL A 70 8.11 18.29 -6.79
CA VAL A 70 9.55 18.56 -6.83
C VAL A 70 9.88 20.07 -6.72
N GLY A 71 8.87 20.95 -6.70
CA GLY A 71 9.02 22.35 -6.36
C GLY A 71 9.00 23.34 -7.53
N TYR A 72 8.51 22.94 -8.70
CA TYR A 72 8.25 23.89 -9.79
C TYR A 72 6.97 24.70 -9.55
N GLY A 73 6.94 25.93 -10.05
CA GLY A 73 5.78 26.82 -9.96
C GLY A 73 4.69 26.49 -10.98
N THR A 74 3.43 26.79 -10.64
CA THR A 74 2.27 26.51 -11.51
C THR A 74 2.39 27.15 -12.90
N ASP A 75 2.83 28.42 -12.98
CA ASP A 75 2.97 29.14 -14.25
C ASP A 75 4.02 28.50 -15.18
N GLU A 76 5.14 28.03 -14.62
CA GLU A 76 6.17 27.35 -15.43
C GLU A 76 5.75 25.94 -15.83
N ILE A 77 4.93 25.26 -15.01
CA ILE A 77 4.37 23.93 -15.34
C ILE A 77 3.38 24.05 -16.49
N ASP A 78 2.48 25.04 -16.47
CA ASP A 78 1.50 25.22 -17.53
C ASP A 78 2.19 25.60 -18.86
N ALA A 79 3.20 26.48 -18.83
CA ALA A 79 3.97 26.83 -20.04
C ALA A 79 4.76 25.63 -20.61
N ALA A 80 5.34 24.80 -19.75
CA ALA A 80 6.03 23.58 -20.18
C ALA A 80 5.05 22.55 -20.76
N LEU A 81 3.85 22.43 -20.19
CA LEU A 81 2.78 21.61 -20.75
C LEU A 81 2.36 22.10 -22.14
N ASP A 82 2.14 23.39 -22.33
CA ASP A 82 1.80 23.96 -23.65
C ASP A 82 2.86 23.61 -24.69
N SER A 83 4.14 23.66 -24.31
CA SER A 83 5.27 23.29 -25.18
C SER A 83 5.26 21.81 -25.57
N VAL A 84 4.89 20.92 -24.64
CA VAL A 84 4.71 19.47 -24.92
C VAL A 84 3.52 19.24 -25.85
N LEU A 85 2.41 19.93 -25.62
CA LEU A 85 1.21 19.79 -26.45
C LEU A 85 1.47 20.30 -27.88
N ASP A 86 2.19 21.42 -28.03
CA ASP A 86 2.61 21.93 -29.34
C ASP A 86 3.58 20.96 -30.04
N ALA A 87 4.48 20.30 -29.29
CA ALA A 87 5.36 19.28 -29.86
C ALA A 87 4.59 18.05 -30.36
N LEU A 88 3.55 17.63 -29.62
CA LEU A 88 2.66 16.53 -30.02
C LEU A 88 1.87 16.87 -31.29
N ASP A 89 1.33 18.09 -31.39
CA ASP A 89 0.55 18.56 -32.54
C ASP A 89 1.37 18.61 -33.84
N ASN A 90 2.69 18.80 -33.72
CA ASN A 90 3.62 18.92 -34.84
C ASN A 90 4.26 17.58 -35.25
N LEU A 91 3.88 16.45 -34.64
CA LEU A 91 4.36 15.13 -35.07
C LEU A 91 3.76 14.75 -36.43
N GLU A 92 4.62 14.40 -37.38
CA GLU A 92 4.17 13.91 -38.68
C GLU A 92 3.66 12.47 -38.57
N GLY A 93 2.44 12.20 -39.05
CA GLY A 93 1.85 10.85 -39.09
C GLY A 93 0.94 10.52 -37.91
N ASP A 94 0.14 9.46 -38.05
CA ASP A 94 -0.76 8.98 -36.98
C ASP A 94 -0.02 8.05 -36.02
N HIS A 95 0.75 8.65 -35.11
CA HIS A 95 1.45 7.95 -34.03
C HIS A 95 0.65 7.94 -32.73
N ALA A 96 -0.19 8.97 -32.54
CA ALA A 96 -0.85 9.24 -31.27
C ALA A 96 -1.99 8.26 -30.96
N THR A 97 -2.75 7.81 -31.96
CA THR A 97 -3.92 6.95 -31.74
C THR A 97 -3.54 5.63 -31.05
N GLY A 98 -2.53 4.93 -31.56
CA GLY A 98 -2.07 3.66 -30.99
C GLY A 98 -1.48 3.82 -29.59
N ILE A 99 -0.70 4.88 -29.37
CA ILE A 99 -0.06 5.17 -28.08
C ILE A 99 -1.10 5.51 -27.00
N VAL A 100 -2.06 6.40 -27.30
CA VAL A 100 -3.12 6.78 -26.36
C VAL A 100 -4.02 5.59 -26.03
N ASN A 101 -4.40 4.80 -27.04
CA ASN A 101 -5.17 3.58 -26.82
C ASN A 101 -4.39 2.57 -25.95
N GLY A 102 -3.06 2.51 -26.09
CA GLY A 102 -2.19 1.73 -25.24
C GLY A 102 -2.26 2.16 -23.77
N PHE A 103 -2.15 3.46 -23.48
CA PHE A 103 -2.31 3.99 -22.13
C PHE A 103 -3.70 3.70 -21.55
N LEU A 104 -4.77 3.93 -22.32
CA LEU A 104 -6.13 3.66 -21.86
C LEU A 104 -6.38 2.17 -21.59
N ALA A 105 -5.84 1.29 -22.43
CA ALA A 105 -5.93 -0.16 -22.23
C ALA A 105 -5.15 -0.59 -20.98
N ASP A 106 -3.97 -0.03 -20.76
CA ASP A 106 -3.16 -0.28 -19.57
C ASP A 106 -3.88 0.19 -18.29
N MET A 107 -4.42 1.42 -18.26
CA MET A 107 -5.24 1.95 -17.17
C MET A 107 -6.42 1.04 -16.81
N LYS A 108 -7.12 0.50 -17.83
CA LYS A 108 -8.25 -0.43 -17.69
C LYS A 108 -7.84 -1.85 -17.31
N SER A 109 -6.60 -2.25 -17.58
CA SER A 109 -6.14 -3.58 -17.21
C SER A 109 -5.90 -3.69 -15.69
N VAL A 110 -5.61 -2.58 -15.02
CA VAL A 110 -5.42 -2.54 -13.56
C VAL A 110 -6.69 -3.01 -12.85
N ASN A 111 -6.59 -4.18 -12.20
CA ASN A 111 -7.67 -4.82 -11.48
C ASN A 111 -8.97 -4.95 -12.31
N LEU A 112 -8.83 -5.31 -13.60
CA LEU A 112 -9.97 -5.49 -14.52
C LEU A 112 -10.89 -4.26 -14.61
N ALA A 113 -10.29 -3.07 -14.64
CA ALA A 113 -10.91 -1.74 -14.69
C ALA A 113 -11.64 -1.30 -13.40
N ASP A 114 -11.74 -2.17 -12.40
CA ASP A 114 -12.22 -1.81 -11.06
C ASP A 114 -11.10 -1.13 -10.26
N SER A 115 -10.71 0.05 -10.73
CA SER A 115 -9.60 0.85 -10.23
C SER A 115 -9.83 2.34 -10.47
N LEU A 116 -9.12 3.20 -9.73
CA LEU A 116 -9.15 4.65 -9.97
C LEU A 116 -8.59 5.01 -11.36
N SER A 117 -7.54 4.33 -11.82
CA SER A 117 -7.03 4.47 -13.19
C SER A 117 -8.05 3.98 -14.23
N GLY A 118 -8.74 2.87 -13.97
CA GLY A 118 -9.83 2.37 -14.82
C GLY A 118 -10.97 3.40 -14.94
N LEU A 119 -11.38 4.01 -13.81
CA LEU A 119 -12.39 5.07 -13.79
C LEU A 119 -11.96 6.30 -14.61
N LEU A 120 -10.69 6.71 -14.53
CA LEU A 120 -10.16 7.78 -15.37
C LEU A 120 -10.26 7.42 -16.87
N ALA A 121 -9.86 6.20 -17.24
CA ALA A 121 -9.93 5.75 -18.63
C ALA A 121 -11.38 5.71 -19.16
N GLU A 122 -12.34 5.26 -18.34
CA GLU A 122 -13.77 5.28 -18.66
C GLU A 122 -14.30 6.69 -18.93
N ARG A 123 -13.76 7.71 -18.23
CA ARG A 123 -14.15 9.11 -18.41
C ARG A 123 -13.46 9.78 -19.59
N ILE A 124 -12.22 9.40 -19.89
CA ILE A 124 -11.40 10.00 -20.95
C ILE A 124 -11.78 9.44 -22.32
N GLU A 125 -11.82 8.11 -22.48
CA GLU A 125 -11.94 7.46 -23.79
C GLU A 125 -13.14 7.93 -24.63
N PRO A 126 -14.36 8.09 -24.09
CA PRO A 126 -15.51 8.52 -24.89
C PRO A 126 -15.43 9.98 -25.38
N ASN A 127 -14.56 10.78 -24.76
CA ASN A 127 -14.43 12.21 -25.01
C ASN A 127 -13.17 12.59 -25.80
N LEU A 128 -12.37 11.60 -26.23
CA LEU A 128 -11.16 11.82 -27.01
C LEU A 128 -11.46 12.49 -28.36
N ASP A 129 -10.63 13.47 -28.71
CA ASP A 129 -10.64 14.05 -30.05
C ASP A 129 -9.83 13.14 -30.98
N ALA A 130 -10.52 12.46 -31.89
CA ALA A 130 -9.88 11.61 -32.90
C ALA A 130 -8.95 12.38 -33.85
N GLY A 131 -9.12 13.70 -33.98
CA GLY A 131 -8.22 14.56 -34.75
C GLY A 131 -6.94 14.92 -34.00
N ASN A 132 -6.94 14.82 -32.67
CA ASN A 132 -5.78 15.12 -31.83
C ASN A 132 -5.79 14.29 -30.52
N PRO A 133 -5.56 12.97 -30.61
CA PRO A 133 -5.79 12.07 -29.48
C PRO A 133 -4.80 12.29 -28.34
N ALA A 134 -3.54 12.64 -28.60
CA ALA A 134 -2.54 12.84 -27.54
C ALA A 134 -2.79 14.12 -26.73
N ARG A 135 -3.08 15.25 -27.39
CA ARG A 135 -3.45 16.50 -26.71
C ARG A 135 -4.72 16.32 -25.89
N SER A 136 -5.78 15.82 -26.53
CA SER A 136 -7.07 15.64 -25.85
C SER A 136 -6.96 14.66 -24.69
N PHE A 137 -6.15 13.60 -24.79
CA PHE A 137 -5.86 12.71 -23.67
C PHE A 137 -5.25 13.48 -22.48
N LEU A 138 -4.20 14.27 -22.68
CA LEU A 138 -3.55 15.02 -21.59
C LEU A 138 -4.46 16.09 -20.98
N GLU A 139 -5.24 16.80 -21.80
CA GLU A 139 -6.20 17.81 -21.34
C GLU A 139 -7.33 17.17 -20.52
N LEU A 140 -7.89 16.04 -20.99
CA LEU A 140 -8.93 15.29 -20.28
C LEU A 140 -8.38 14.64 -19.00
N LEU A 141 -7.15 14.13 -19.03
CA LEU A 141 -6.47 13.60 -17.85
C LEU A 141 -6.31 14.70 -16.79
N LYS A 142 -5.87 15.90 -17.19
CA LYS A 142 -5.77 17.08 -16.31
C LYS A 142 -7.09 17.43 -15.68
N ALA A 143 -8.16 17.51 -16.48
CA ALA A 143 -9.48 17.84 -15.99
C ALA A 143 -10.00 16.80 -14.97
N ASN A 144 -9.89 15.51 -15.30
CA ASN A 144 -10.42 14.45 -14.44
C ASN A 144 -9.61 14.27 -13.15
N MET A 145 -8.27 14.31 -13.22
CA MET A 145 -7.43 14.17 -12.02
C MET A 145 -7.61 15.35 -11.07
N ARG A 146 -7.53 16.59 -11.60
CA ARG A 146 -7.59 17.80 -10.77
C ARG A 146 -8.97 18.08 -10.18
N GLY A 147 -10.02 17.45 -10.73
CA GLY A 147 -11.39 17.53 -10.21
C GLY A 147 -11.74 16.47 -9.16
N GLY A 148 -10.85 15.51 -8.86
CA GLY A 148 -11.12 14.40 -7.95
C GLY A 148 -10.75 14.68 -6.48
N VAL A 149 -11.32 13.91 -5.56
CA VAL A 149 -11.10 14.09 -4.10
C VAL A 149 -9.66 13.80 -3.69
N TYR A 150 -9.00 12.83 -4.35
CA TYR A 150 -7.59 12.52 -4.06
C TYR A 150 -6.66 13.70 -4.37
N TRP A 151 -6.94 14.44 -5.45
CA TRP A 151 -6.18 15.64 -5.77
C TRP A 151 -6.28 16.68 -4.66
N GLN A 152 -7.48 16.86 -4.10
CA GLN A 152 -7.71 17.78 -2.99
C GLN A 152 -7.05 17.30 -1.69
N MET A 153 -7.31 16.05 -1.28
CA MET A 153 -6.77 15.49 -0.04
C MET A 153 -5.24 15.51 0.00
N ILE A 154 -4.59 15.18 -1.12
CA ILE A 154 -3.12 15.19 -1.21
C ILE A 154 -2.59 16.63 -1.25
N GLY A 155 -3.16 17.49 -2.11
CA GLY A 155 -2.68 18.87 -2.26
C GLY A 155 -2.82 19.72 -1.00
N GLU A 156 -3.84 19.44 -0.20
CA GLU A 156 -4.11 20.14 1.05
C GLU A 156 -3.51 19.43 2.27
N ASN A 157 -2.61 18.46 2.04
CA ASN A 157 -1.94 17.65 3.07
C ASN A 157 -2.90 17.06 4.12
N VAL A 158 -4.10 16.65 3.70
CA VAL A 158 -5.10 16.03 4.58
C VAL A 158 -4.59 14.68 5.08
N CYS A 159 -4.01 13.89 4.17
CA CYS A 159 -3.53 12.54 4.41
C CYS A 159 -2.58 12.10 3.30
N LYS A 160 -1.79 11.05 3.54
CA LYS A 160 -1.03 10.36 2.50
C LYS A 160 -1.79 9.13 1.99
N PHE A 161 -1.45 8.71 0.78
CA PHE A 161 -2.08 7.56 0.13
C PHE A 161 -1.06 6.65 -0.55
N GLY A 162 -1.38 5.36 -0.58
CA GLY A 162 -0.61 4.34 -1.24
C GLY A 162 -1.47 3.33 -1.98
N ASN A 163 -0.82 2.57 -2.86
CA ASN A 163 -1.46 1.58 -3.72
C ASN A 163 -1.17 0.16 -3.20
N ASP A 164 -2.20 -0.60 -2.83
CA ASP A 164 -2.09 -2.02 -2.44
C ASP A 164 -2.19 -2.93 -3.66
N PHE A 165 -1.35 -2.67 -4.67
CA PHE A 165 -1.32 -3.39 -5.92
C PHE A 165 0.03 -3.19 -6.61
N ALA A 166 0.49 -4.20 -7.36
CA ALA A 166 1.75 -4.12 -8.09
C ALA A 166 1.67 -3.23 -9.34
N ARG A 167 0.46 -2.91 -9.83
CA ARG A 167 0.21 -2.11 -11.03
C ARG A 167 -0.65 -0.88 -10.74
N GLY A 168 -0.72 0.07 -11.68
CA GLY A 168 -1.50 1.31 -11.55
C GLY A 168 -0.70 2.49 -10.99
N LEU A 169 0.51 2.24 -10.48
CA LEU A 169 1.33 3.29 -9.88
C LEU A 169 1.76 4.35 -10.90
N GLU A 170 1.93 3.94 -12.15
CA GLU A 170 2.26 4.82 -13.28
C GLU A 170 1.25 5.97 -13.42
N TYR A 171 -0.01 5.76 -13.02
CA TYR A 171 -1.05 6.79 -13.01
C TYR A 171 -1.21 7.44 -11.64
N LEU A 172 -1.16 6.65 -10.56
CA LEU A 172 -1.43 7.13 -9.20
C LEU A 172 -0.34 8.08 -8.68
N ARG A 173 0.92 7.92 -9.12
CA ARG A 173 2.00 8.85 -8.74
C ARG A 173 1.66 10.29 -9.08
N HIS A 174 0.97 10.50 -10.20
CA HIS A 174 0.62 11.82 -10.71
C HIS A 174 -0.43 12.53 -9.84
N TYR A 175 -1.17 11.81 -8.98
CA TYR A 175 -1.97 12.42 -7.92
C TYR A 175 -1.12 12.84 -6.71
N GLY A 176 0.04 12.22 -6.53
CA GLY A 176 0.90 12.32 -5.35
C GLY A 176 0.79 11.13 -4.39
N PHE A 177 0.29 9.97 -4.83
CA PHE A 177 0.41 8.73 -4.05
C PHE A 177 1.90 8.46 -3.79
N CYS A 178 2.24 8.11 -2.56
CA CYS A 178 3.63 8.14 -2.08
C CYS A 178 4.05 6.83 -1.39
N GLN A 179 3.27 5.77 -1.54
CA GLN A 179 3.55 4.45 -1.02
C GLN A 179 2.99 3.39 -1.97
N VAL A 180 3.70 2.28 -2.15
CA VAL A 180 3.17 1.08 -2.82
C VAL A 180 3.42 -0.15 -1.97
N SER A 181 2.44 -1.03 -1.96
CA SER A 181 2.39 -2.22 -1.17
C SER A 181 2.17 -3.43 -2.07
N THR A 182 3.07 -4.42 -1.99
CA THR A 182 2.87 -5.72 -2.63
C THR A 182 2.94 -6.87 -1.62
N ASN A 183 2.54 -8.04 -2.05
CA ASN A 183 2.76 -9.33 -1.39
C ASN A 183 2.83 -10.43 -2.48
N PRO A 184 3.17 -11.68 -2.15
CA PRO A 184 3.29 -12.75 -3.14
C PRO A 184 2.02 -12.98 -3.98
N VAL A 185 0.81 -12.82 -3.41
CA VAL A 185 -0.47 -12.89 -4.17
C VAL A 185 -0.50 -11.81 -5.26
N LEU A 186 -0.14 -10.58 -4.88
CA LEU A 186 -0.17 -9.43 -5.77
C LEU A 186 0.93 -9.51 -6.83
N ALA A 187 2.10 -10.06 -6.48
CA ALA A 187 3.15 -10.38 -7.43
C ALA A 187 2.66 -11.43 -8.43
N ALA A 188 2.11 -12.56 -7.97
CA ALA A 188 1.56 -13.58 -8.84
C ALA A 188 0.49 -13.03 -9.80
N LYS A 189 -0.42 -12.19 -9.30
CA LYS A 189 -1.43 -11.52 -10.14
C LYS A 189 -0.80 -10.56 -11.16
N ALA A 190 0.30 -9.89 -10.83
CA ALA A 190 1.02 -9.08 -11.81
C ALA A 190 1.54 -9.91 -12.98
N PHE A 191 2.06 -11.11 -12.70
CA PHE A 191 2.48 -12.08 -13.74
C PHE A 191 1.31 -12.66 -14.54
N ASP A 192 0.08 -12.66 -14.00
CA ASP A 192 -1.12 -13.04 -14.76
C ASP A 192 -1.58 -11.90 -15.70
N GLU A 193 -1.44 -10.65 -15.24
CA GLU A 193 -1.85 -9.46 -15.99
C GLU A 193 -0.81 -9.00 -17.03
N ASP A 194 0.48 -9.26 -16.78
CA ASP A 194 1.60 -8.91 -17.67
C ASP A 194 2.47 -10.14 -17.97
N PRO A 195 2.22 -10.83 -19.11
CA PRO A 195 2.99 -11.99 -19.53
C PRO A 195 4.48 -11.71 -19.80
N SER A 196 4.88 -10.44 -19.98
CA SER A 196 6.30 -10.11 -20.21
C SER A 196 7.18 -10.35 -18.97
N LEU A 197 6.59 -10.39 -17.78
CA LEU A 197 7.29 -10.72 -16.54
C LEU A 197 7.79 -12.16 -16.53
N ASP A 198 7.09 -13.10 -17.19
CA ASP A 198 7.58 -14.48 -17.35
C ASP A 198 8.90 -14.48 -18.14
N ASP A 199 9.00 -13.68 -19.21
CA ASP A 199 10.21 -13.59 -20.03
C ASP A 199 11.36 -12.94 -19.26
N GLU A 200 11.08 -11.89 -18.48
CA GLU A 200 12.09 -11.26 -17.60
C GLU A 200 12.61 -12.24 -16.56
N LEU A 201 11.73 -13.02 -15.93
CA LEU A 201 12.14 -14.04 -14.96
C LEU A 201 12.96 -15.15 -15.63
N LYS A 202 12.59 -15.59 -16.84
CA LYS A 202 13.38 -16.57 -17.61
C LYS A 202 14.79 -16.06 -17.91
N VAL A 203 14.93 -14.78 -18.24
CA VAL A 203 16.24 -14.14 -18.45
C VAL A 203 17.05 -14.11 -17.17
N GLU A 204 16.43 -13.82 -16.03
CA GLU A 204 17.12 -13.83 -14.73
C GLU A 204 17.54 -15.26 -14.35
N ILE A 205 16.65 -16.24 -14.44
CA ILE A 205 16.95 -17.66 -14.18
C ILE A 205 18.12 -18.15 -15.05
N ALA A 206 18.17 -17.73 -16.32
CA ALA A 206 19.24 -18.13 -17.23
C ALA A 206 20.65 -17.73 -16.73
N ARG A 207 20.76 -16.71 -15.87
CA ARG A 207 22.02 -16.21 -15.27
C ARG A 207 22.49 -17.04 -14.07
N HIS A 208 21.63 -17.87 -13.48
CA HIS A 208 21.91 -18.68 -12.29
C HIS A 208 21.93 -20.16 -12.65
N GLU A 209 23.13 -20.72 -12.89
CA GLU A 209 23.29 -22.13 -13.25
C GLU A 209 22.81 -23.07 -12.14
N GLU A 210 22.99 -22.67 -10.88
CA GLU A 210 22.55 -23.39 -9.71
C GLU A 210 21.02 -23.53 -9.63
N TRP A 211 20.28 -22.49 -10.02
CA TRP A 211 18.81 -22.52 -10.03
C TRP A 211 18.29 -23.48 -11.10
N LYS A 212 18.94 -23.52 -12.27
CA LYS A 212 18.58 -24.47 -13.34
C LYS A 212 18.93 -25.91 -12.97
N ALA A 213 20.03 -26.12 -12.24
CA ALA A 213 20.49 -27.45 -11.85
C ALA A 213 19.62 -28.08 -10.76
N ASP A 214 19.06 -27.28 -9.85
CA ASP A 214 18.22 -27.76 -8.73
C ASP A 214 17.14 -26.71 -8.36
N PRO A 215 16.12 -26.49 -9.22
CA PRO A 215 15.12 -25.44 -9.01
C PRO A 215 14.40 -25.53 -7.67
N GLU A 216 14.09 -26.75 -7.21
CA GLU A 216 13.40 -26.98 -5.95
C GLU A 216 14.22 -26.53 -4.74
N LYS A 217 15.54 -26.72 -4.77
CA LYS A 217 16.41 -26.29 -3.68
C LYS A 217 16.53 -24.76 -3.58
N TYR A 218 16.44 -24.07 -4.71
CA TYR A 218 16.54 -22.60 -4.79
C TYR A 218 15.18 -21.92 -4.97
N ALA A 219 14.09 -22.62 -4.64
CA ALA A 219 12.74 -22.14 -4.91
C ALA A 219 12.45 -20.78 -4.28
N ASP A 220 12.85 -20.56 -3.02
CA ASP A 220 12.67 -19.27 -2.33
C ASP A 220 13.50 -18.14 -2.98
N ASP A 221 14.72 -18.42 -3.45
CA ASP A 221 15.55 -17.44 -4.16
C ASP A 221 14.90 -17.02 -5.49
N ILE A 222 14.36 -17.99 -6.24
CA ILE A 222 13.66 -17.74 -7.51
C ILE A 222 12.39 -16.91 -7.25
N VAL A 223 11.62 -17.23 -6.21
CA VAL A 223 10.41 -16.47 -5.84
C VAL A 223 10.74 -15.05 -5.40
N MET A 224 11.81 -14.87 -4.62
CA MET A 224 12.29 -13.54 -4.23
C MET A 224 12.65 -12.72 -5.48
N ALA A 225 13.39 -13.31 -6.43
CA ALA A 225 13.74 -12.66 -7.68
C ALA A 225 12.50 -12.31 -8.52
N ALA A 226 11.55 -13.23 -8.67
CA ALA A 226 10.30 -13.00 -9.37
C ALA A 226 9.47 -11.87 -8.74
N THR A 227 9.37 -11.86 -7.41
CA THR A 227 8.67 -10.81 -6.66
C THR A 227 9.34 -9.46 -6.85
N LEU A 228 10.67 -9.40 -6.85
CA LEU A 228 11.44 -8.19 -7.11
C LEU A 228 11.25 -7.70 -8.56
N ILE A 229 11.25 -8.61 -9.54
CA ILE A 229 10.97 -8.29 -10.95
C ILE A 229 9.62 -7.60 -11.11
N ALA A 230 8.57 -8.11 -10.45
CA ALA A 230 7.26 -7.47 -10.44
C ALA A 230 7.25 -6.07 -9.77
N LEU A 231 8.29 -5.70 -9.02
CA LEU A 231 8.41 -4.41 -8.34
C LEU A 231 9.37 -3.42 -9.00
N TRP A 232 10.20 -3.86 -9.93
CA TRP A 232 11.10 -2.99 -10.70
C TRP A 232 10.38 -1.78 -11.32
N PRO A 233 9.18 -1.93 -11.92
CA PRO A 233 8.44 -0.78 -12.41
C PRO A 233 8.12 0.23 -11.29
N ASN A 234 7.64 -0.25 -10.13
CA ASN A 234 7.26 0.63 -9.01
C ASN A 234 8.45 1.37 -8.42
N LEU A 235 9.59 0.68 -8.26
CA LEU A 235 10.82 1.30 -7.77
C LEU A 235 11.28 2.42 -8.71
N SER A 236 11.27 2.16 -10.02
CA SER A 236 11.60 3.14 -11.07
C SER A 236 10.64 4.34 -11.09
N ILE A 237 9.34 4.07 -11.07
CA ILE A 237 8.27 5.08 -11.10
C ILE A 237 8.40 6.10 -9.97
N PHE A 238 8.74 5.63 -8.76
CA PHE A 238 8.90 6.48 -7.58
C PHE A 238 10.30 7.07 -7.42
N ARG A 239 11.32 6.55 -8.10
CA ARG A 239 12.72 6.91 -7.86
C ARG A 239 12.98 8.43 -7.92
N PRO A 240 12.49 9.20 -8.93
CA PRO A 240 12.71 10.65 -8.97
C PRO A 240 12.15 11.39 -7.75
N LEU A 241 10.95 11.00 -7.29
CA LEU A 241 10.28 11.63 -6.15
C LEU A 241 10.89 11.17 -4.81
N ALA A 242 11.34 9.92 -4.73
CA ALA A 242 12.10 9.41 -3.59
C ALA A 242 13.46 10.12 -3.45
N MET A 243 14.10 10.46 -4.58
CA MET A 243 15.31 11.29 -4.59
C MET A 243 15.05 12.71 -4.11
N HIS A 244 13.97 13.33 -4.59
CA HIS A 244 13.59 14.68 -4.16
C HIS A 244 13.34 14.75 -2.66
N THR A 245 12.57 13.80 -2.12
CA THR A 245 12.22 13.77 -0.70
C THR A 245 13.34 13.26 0.20
N GLY A 246 14.33 12.55 -0.34
CA GLY A 246 15.36 11.87 0.43
C GLY A 246 14.79 10.73 1.26
N LEU A 247 14.06 9.80 0.63
CA LEU A 247 13.39 8.63 1.26
C LEU A 247 12.46 8.98 2.43
N LYS A 248 11.97 10.23 2.46
CA LYS A 248 10.94 10.65 3.43
C LYS A 248 9.56 10.17 3.02
N ASP A 249 9.36 9.84 1.75
CA ASP A 249 8.16 9.26 1.13
C ASP A 249 8.57 8.51 -0.17
N TYR A 250 7.60 8.03 -0.95
CA TYR A 250 7.77 7.32 -2.22
C TYR A 250 8.47 5.96 -2.07
N MET A 251 8.03 5.21 -1.06
CA MET A 251 8.57 3.91 -0.69
C MET A 251 7.78 2.76 -1.28
N VAL A 252 8.48 1.71 -1.72
CA VAL A 252 7.89 0.46 -2.22
C VAL A 252 8.06 -0.64 -1.16
N SER A 253 6.96 -1.24 -0.72
CA SER A 253 6.97 -2.28 0.31
C SER A 253 7.07 -3.67 -0.31
N PHE A 254 8.18 -4.37 -0.04
CA PHE A 254 8.42 -5.77 -0.43
C PHE A 254 8.09 -6.70 0.74
N GLN A 255 7.29 -7.74 0.50
CA GLN A 255 6.91 -8.70 1.54
C GLN A 255 7.99 -9.77 1.77
N LEU A 256 8.48 -9.89 3.01
CA LEU A 256 9.37 -11.00 3.38
C LEU A 256 8.63 -12.33 3.38
N ASN A 257 9.38 -13.42 3.18
CA ASN A 257 8.86 -14.77 3.07
C ASN A 257 8.00 -15.15 4.30
N PRO A 258 6.68 -15.38 4.13
CA PRO A 258 5.78 -15.68 5.24
C PRO A 258 6.06 -17.05 5.88
N ASN A 259 6.75 -17.96 5.18
CA ASN A 259 7.07 -19.29 5.70
C ASN A 259 8.13 -19.27 6.81
N ILE A 260 8.90 -18.18 6.92
CA ILE A 260 9.95 -18.01 7.94
C ILE A 260 9.69 -16.81 8.85
N ALA A 261 8.46 -16.31 8.94
CA ALA A 261 8.11 -15.11 9.71
C ALA A 261 8.42 -15.21 11.22
N ASP A 262 8.55 -16.43 11.75
CA ASP A 262 8.98 -16.73 13.12
C ASP A 262 10.51 -16.85 13.29
N GLN A 263 11.28 -16.78 12.19
CA GLN A 263 12.73 -16.96 12.17
C GLN A 263 13.46 -15.64 11.91
N ALA A 264 13.60 -14.82 12.96
CA ALA A 264 14.14 -13.46 12.84
C ALA A 264 15.46 -13.34 12.06
N ASP A 265 16.44 -14.20 12.36
CA ASP A 265 17.77 -14.10 11.72
C ASP A 265 17.72 -14.45 10.22
N ALA A 266 16.89 -15.41 9.81
CA ALA A 266 16.69 -15.76 8.41
C ALA A 266 15.98 -14.63 7.67
N SER A 267 14.88 -14.08 8.23
CA SER A 267 14.15 -12.97 7.61
C SER A 267 14.99 -11.70 7.46
N ILE A 268 15.89 -11.42 8.42
CA ILE A 268 16.81 -10.28 8.33
C ILE A 268 17.79 -10.47 7.17
N GLU A 269 18.31 -11.69 6.98
CA GLU A 269 19.25 -11.97 5.88
C GLU A 269 18.55 -11.89 4.52
N ASP A 270 17.33 -12.41 4.39
CA ASP A 270 16.51 -12.26 3.19
C ASP A 270 16.27 -10.79 2.84
N ALA A 271 15.93 -9.97 3.85
CA ALA A 271 15.75 -8.52 3.66
C ALA A 271 17.03 -7.85 3.15
N ARG A 272 18.20 -8.15 3.73
CA ARG A 272 19.48 -7.60 3.27
C ARG A 272 19.82 -8.05 1.85
N ASN A 273 19.51 -9.29 1.50
CA ASN A 273 19.75 -9.82 0.16
C ASN A 273 18.90 -9.07 -0.88
N ALA A 274 17.59 -9.00 -0.65
CA ALA A 274 16.66 -8.26 -1.50
C ALA A 274 17.03 -6.77 -1.61
N TYR A 275 17.46 -6.15 -0.50
CA TYR A 275 17.89 -4.75 -0.48
C TYR A 275 19.08 -4.50 -1.40
N ARG A 276 20.09 -5.38 -1.37
CA ARG A 276 21.27 -5.30 -2.23
C ARG A 276 20.92 -5.49 -3.71
N ILE A 277 20.01 -6.41 -4.04
CA ILE A 277 19.54 -6.60 -5.42
C ILE A 277 18.80 -5.34 -5.91
N ALA A 278 17.93 -4.77 -5.08
CA ALA A 278 17.24 -3.52 -5.40
C ALA A 278 18.20 -2.33 -5.59
N ASP A 279 19.26 -2.24 -4.77
CA ASP A 279 20.32 -1.24 -4.92
C ASP A 279 21.08 -1.37 -6.25
N GLU A 280 21.42 -2.58 -6.66
CA GLU A 280 22.07 -2.82 -7.96
C GLU A 280 21.16 -2.44 -9.14
N TYR A 281 19.88 -2.79 -9.08
CA TYR A 281 18.88 -2.37 -10.07
C TYR A 281 18.76 -0.85 -10.16
N LEU A 282 18.55 -0.18 -9.02
CA LEU A 282 18.36 1.27 -8.96
C LEU A 282 19.60 2.04 -9.39
N LYS A 283 20.82 1.55 -9.13
CA LYS A 283 22.05 2.14 -9.68
C LYS A 283 22.09 2.11 -11.22
N GLY A 284 21.44 1.12 -11.84
CA GLY A 284 21.23 1.09 -13.28
C GLY A 284 20.24 2.17 -13.73
N TYR A 285 19.10 2.24 -13.06
CA TYR A 285 18.04 3.21 -13.36
C TYR A 285 18.46 4.68 -13.12
N ASP A 286 19.21 4.95 -12.05
CA ASP A 286 19.74 6.28 -11.73
C ASP A 286 20.61 6.83 -12.88
N LYS A 287 21.39 5.96 -13.55
CA LYS A 287 22.14 6.36 -14.75
C LYS A 287 21.21 6.75 -15.89
N LEU A 288 20.11 6.01 -16.09
CA LEU A 288 19.09 6.35 -17.09
C LEU A 288 18.37 7.67 -16.77
N LEU A 289 18.29 8.06 -15.50
CA LEU A 289 17.82 9.38 -15.06
C LEU A 289 18.89 10.49 -15.23
N GLY A 290 20.09 10.18 -15.72
CA GLY A 290 21.20 11.12 -15.87
C GLY A 290 21.89 11.47 -14.54
N VAL A 291 21.75 10.61 -13.54
CA VAL A 291 22.32 10.76 -12.21
C VAL A 291 23.58 9.92 -12.09
N SER A 292 24.73 10.56 -11.84
CA SER A 292 26.03 9.88 -11.76
C SER A 292 26.63 9.78 -10.35
N ASN A 293 26.14 10.56 -9.38
CA ASN A 293 26.77 10.74 -8.07
C ASN A 293 25.80 10.66 -6.86
N ILE A 294 24.62 10.07 -7.01
CA ILE A 294 23.69 9.91 -5.88
C ILE A 294 24.04 8.65 -5.09
N THR A 295 24.23 8.80 -3.78
CA THR A 295 24.41 7.71 -2.81
C THR A 295 23.12 7.44 -2.03
N LEU A 296 21.97 7.73 -2.63
CA LEU A 296 20.69 7.49 -1.98
C LEU A 296 20.40 6.00 -2.01
N ASP A 297 20.15 5.47 -0.81
CA ASP A 297 19.68 4.11 -0.60
C ASP A 297 18.42 3.78 -1.42
N PRO A 298 18.14 2.49 -1.67
CA PRO A 298 16.90 2.04 -2.30
C PRO A 298 15.64 2.60 -1.65
N ASN A 299 14.67 3.01 -2.48
CA ASN A 299 13.33 3.41 -2.04
C ASN A 299 12.43 2.19 -1.76
N ILE A 300 12.95 1.23 -1.00
CA ILE A 300 12.29 -0.01 -0.61
C ILE A 300 12.16 -0.09 0.91
N VAL A 301 11.06 -0.67 1.38
CA VAL A 301 10.86 -1.06 2.78
C VAL A 301 10.41 -2.52 2.84
N PHE A 302 10.73 -3.21 3.92
CA PHE A 302 10.39 -4.63 4.06
C PHE A 302 9.16 -4.82 4.91
N LYS A 303 8.16 -5.52 4.36
CA LYS A 303 7.01 -5.93 5.16
C LYS A 303 7.37 -7.10 6.04
N VAL A 304 7.28 -6.87 7.34
CA VAL A 304 7.59 -7.83 8.38
C VAL A 304 6.27 -8.39 8.91
N GLY A 305 6.12 -9.72 8.94
CA GLY A 305 4.94 -10.35 9.52
C GLY A 305 4.94 -10.23 11.05
N GLY A 306 4.10 -9.35 11.58
CA GLY A 306 3.87 -9.06 13.01
C GLY A 306 3.05 -10.12 13.75
N GLY A 307 2.88 -11.31 13.18
CA GLY A 307 2.19 -12.43 13.83
C GLY A 307 3.01 -13.15 14.91
N HIS A 308 4.31 -12.88 15.01
CA HIS A 308 5.24 -13.55 15.93
C HIS A 308 6.15 -12.55 16.63
N GLU A 309 6.64 -12.90 17.83
CA GLU A 309 7.61 -12.08 18.58
C GLU A 309 8.90 -11.78 17.77
N ALA A 310 9.27 -12.66 16.83
CA ALA A 310 10.39 -12.46 15.91
C ALA A 310 10.35 -11.11 15.18
N ALA A 311 9.14 -10.60 14.87
CA ALA A 311 8.94 -9.32 14.20
C ALA A 311 9.60 -8.15 14.94
N ARG A 312 9.68 -8.19 16.27
CA ARG A 312 10.30 -7.16 17.10
C ARG A 312 11.80 -7.02 16.80
N LYS A 313 12.50 -8.16 16.75
CA LYS A 313 13.93 -8.23 16.43
C LYS A 313 14.17 -7.81 14.97
N ILE A 314 13.37 -8.30 14.03
CA ILE A 314 13.48 -7.95 12.61
C ILE A 314 13.33 -6.43 12.45
N THR A 315 12.27 -5.85 13.01
CA THR A 315 11.97 -4.41 12.95
C THR A 315 13.10 -3.57 13.50
N THR A 316 13.60 -3.90 14.70
CA THR A 316 14.68 -3.15 15.35
C THR A 316 15.97 -3.20 14.53
N VAL A 317 16.36 -4.39 14.06
CA VAL A 317 17.63 -4.59 13.34
C VAL A 317 17.62 -3.86 12.01
N LEU A 318 16.59 -4.06 11.18
CA LEU A 318 16.51 -3.42 9.87
C LEU A 318 16.50 -1.89 10.00
N ASN A 319 15.68 -1.33 10.90
CA ASN A 319 15.64 0.12 11.11
C ASN A 319 16.98 0.66 11.63
N SER A 320 17.72 -0.09 12.46
CA SER A 320 19.08 0.30 12.90
C SER A 320 20.11 0.31 11.77
N GLU A 321 19.82 -0.42 10.69
CA GLU A 321 20.67 -0.48 9.52
C GLU A 321 20.41 0.67 8.53
N GLY A 322 19.35 1.46 8.74
CA GLY A 322 18.84 2.44 7.78
C GLY A 322 17.83 1.85 6.80
N ILE A 323 17.41 0.59 7.00
CA ILE A 323 16.47 -0.13 6.14
C ILE A 323 15.06 -0.02 6.75
N GLY A 324 14.11 0.49 5.97
CA GLY A 324 12.77 0.71 6.48
C GLY A 324 11.94 -0.57 6.55
N THR A 325 11.00 -0.61 7.49
CA THR A 325 10.01 -1.68 7.63
C THR A 325 8.58 -1.18 7.40
N ASN A 326 7.72 -2.10 6.99
CA ASN A 326 6.28 -1.95 6.94
C ASN A 326 5.63 -3.14 7.67
N ASN A 327 5.47 -3.05 8.99
CA ASN A 327 4.98 -4.19 9.76
C ASN A 327 3.53 -4.49 9.36
N THR A 328 3.19 -5.76 9.12
CA THR A 328 1.87 -6.21 8.64
C THR A 328 1.47 -7.50 9.33
N VAL A 329 0.27 -8.05 9.11
CA VAL A 329 -0.30 -9.11 9.97
C VAL A 329 -0.42 -8.60 11.40
N VAL A 330 -0.85 -7.35 11.54
CA VAL A 330 -1.02 -6.64 12.81
C VAL A 330 -2.46 -6.13 12.90
N TYR A 331 -3.09 -6.34 14.06
CA TYR A 331 -4.53 -6.12 14.24
C TYR A 331 -4.89 -5.40 15.54
N THR A 332 -3.96 -5.38 16.50
CA THR A 332 -4.26 -4.94 17.87
C THR A 332 -3.45 -3.70 18.24
N VAL A 333 -4.01 -2.86 19.10
CA VAL A 333 -3.31 -1.66 19.63
C VAL A 333 -2.00 -2.06 20.30
N ALA A 334 -1.99 -3.15 21.08
CA ALA A 334 -0.78 -3.62 21.74
C ALA A 334 0.31 -4.06 20.76
N GLN A 335 -0.04 -4.79 19.69
CA GLN A 335 0.90 -5.20 18.65
C GLN A 335 1.51 -3.97 17.95
N GLU A 336 0.67 -3.06 17.47
CA GLU A 336 1.10 -1.87 16.72
C GLU A 336 2.00 -0.97 17.57
N VAL A 337 1.60 -0.70 18.81
CA VAL A 337 2.38 0.15 19.72
C VAL A 337 3.75 -0.48 20.00
N GLN A 338 3.81 -1.79 20.24
CA GLN A 338 5.07 -2.48 20.48
C GLN A 338 6.01 -2.39 19.27
N LEU A 339 5.50 -2.64 18.07
CA LEU A 339 6.29 -2.64 16.85
C LEU A 339 6.73 -1.24 16.42
N VAL A 340 5.91 -0.20 16.67
CA VAL A 340 6.32 1.20 16.52
C VAL A 340 7.47 1.56 17.48
N ILE A 341 7.41 1.12 18.74
CA ILE A 341 8.49 1.34 19.72
C ILE A 341 9.78 0.64 19.26
N ASP A 342 9.69 -0.60 18.77
CA ASP A 342 10.84 -1.35 18.25
C ASP A 342 11.44 -0.65 17.00
N ALA A 343 10.60 -0.05 16.14
CA ALA A 343 11.04 0.77 15.01
C ALA A 343 11.72 2.07 15.47
N PHE A 344 11.18 2.76 16.47
CA PHE A 344 11.80 3.95 17.06
C PHE A 344 13.18 3.65 17.64
N GLU A 345 13.33 2.53 18.35
CA GLU A 345 14.63 2.09 18.86
C GLU A 345 15.64 1.86 17.73
N GLY A 346 15.23 1.13 16.69
CA GLY A 346 16.06 0.91 15.51
C GLY A 346 16.48 2.23 14.85
N LYS A 347 15.52 3.12 14.58
CA LYS A 347 15.78 4.42 13.95
C LYS A 347 16.68 5.32 14.81
N ALA A 348 16.53 5.28 16.13
CA ALA A 348 17.38 6.03 17.04
C ALA A 348 18.85 5.56 16.92
N ARG A 349 19.08 4.24 16.85
CA ARG A 349 20.42 3.67 16.62
C ARG A 349 20.98 4.07 15.25
N ALA A 350 20.16 4.08 14.21
CA ALA A 350 20.57 4.55 12.88
C ALA A 350 21.01 6.02 12.91
N ALA A 351 20.21 6.90 13.54
CA ALA A 351 20.52 8.31 13.69
C ALA A 351 21.82 8.55 14.50
N GLN A 352 22.02 7.82 15.60
CA GLN A 352 23.27 7.86 16.38
C GLN A 352 24.50 7.42 15.57
N ALA A 353 24.32 6.46 14.65
CA ALA A 353 25.35 6.00 13.73
C ALA A 353 25.57 6.92 12.52
N GLY A 354 24.84 8.04 12.44
CA GLY A 354 24.90 8.97 11.30
C GLY A 354 24.28 8.41 10.01
N LYS A 355 23.47 7.36 10.12
CA LYS A 355 22.71 6.79 9.00
C LYS A 355 21.41 7.56 8.80
N GLN A 356 20.90 7.52 7.58
CA GLN A 356 19.62 8.11 7.24
C GLN A 356 18.49 7.33 7.92
N VAL A 357 17.59 8.05 8.58
CA VAL A 357 16.31 7.51 9.03
C VAL A 357 15.35 7.59 7.85
N VAL A 358 14.83 6.44 7.44
CA VAL A 358 13.89 6.31 6.32
C VAL A 358 12.44 6.25 6.81
N ARG A 359 11.49 6.59 5.94
CA ARG A 359 10.05 6.41 6.18
C ARG A 359 9.72 4.93 6.43
N THR A 360 8.86 4.66 7.40
CA THR A 360 8.34 3.32 7.73
C THR A 360 6.87 3.35 8.09
N TYR A 361 6.26 2.16 8.12
CA TYR A 361 4.83 2.02 8.25
C TYR A 361 4.46 0.94 9.26
N GLU A 362 3.37 1.17 10.01
CA GLU A 362 2.70 0.15 10.81
C GLU A 362 1.36 -0.13 10.16
N THR A 363 1.23 -1.28 9.48
CA THR A 363 0.00 -1.65 8.78
C THR A 363 -1.03 -2.17 9.77
N ASN A 364 -2.08 -1.38 10.01
CA ASN A 364 -3.28 -1.84 10.68
C ASN A 364 -4.15 -2.63 9.68
N MET A 365 -4.32 -3.93 9.90
CA MET A 365 -5.20 -4.77 9.08
C MET A 365 -6.66 -4.74 9.57
N GLY A 366 -7.18 -3.53 9.83
CA GLY A 366 -8.47 -3.29 10.46
C GLY A 366 -9.62 -4.00 9.76
N GLY A 367 -9.69 -3.97 8.43
CA GLY A 367 -10.79 -4.64 7.72
C GLY A 367 -10.77 -6.17 7.82
N ARG A 368 -9.61 -6.79 8.04
CA ARG A 368 -9.52 -8.23 8.37
C ARG A 368 -9.87 -8.53 9.82
N PHE A 369 -9.56 -7.60 10.72
CA PHE A 369 -10.01 -7.70 12.11
C PHE A 369 -11.55 -7.61 12.19
N VAL A 370 -12.17 -6.69 11.45
CA VAL A 370 -13.64 -6.60 11.31
C VAL A 370 -14.23 -7.90 10.76
N SER A 371 -13.64 -8.46 9.70
CA SER A 371 -14.04 -9.76 9.16
C SER A 371 -14.00 -10.84 10.25
N HIS A 372 -12.91 -10.93 11.02
CA HIS A 372 -12.78 -11.93 12.08
C HIS A 372 -13.84 -11.78 13.18
N LEU A 373 -14.07 -10.57 13.68
CA LEU A 373 -15.09 -10.32 14.70
C LEU A 373 -16.48 -10.72 14.18
N ARG A 374 -16.80 -10.37 12.93
CA ARG A 374 -18.06 -10.76 12.28
C ARG A 374 -18.23 -12.28 12.24
N GLU A 375 -17.20 -12.99 11.78
CA GLU A 375 -17.21 -14.45 11.67
C GLU A 375 -17.46 -15.12 13.04
N VAL A 376 -16.75 -14.66 14.08
CA VAL A 376 -16.91 -15.17 15.45
C VAL A 376 -18.34 -14.95 15.97
N GLU A 377 -18.94 -13.79 15.69
CA GLU A 377 -20.33 -13.53 16.11
C GLU A 377 -21.34 -14.35 15.31
N ALA A 378 -21.14 -14.53 14.00
CA ALA A 378 -21.99 -15.41 13.19
C ALA A 378 -21.94 -16.86 13.68
N GLU A 379 -20.74 -17.40 13.95
CA GLU A 379 -20.55 -18.75 14.49
C GLU A 379 -21.24 -18.93 15.84
N LYS A 380 -21.17 -17.92 16.72
CA LYS A 380 -21.87 -17.95 18.03
C LYS A 380 -23.37 -18.04 17.89
N LEU A 381 -23.97 -17.36 16.90
CA LEU A 381 -25.41 -17.43 16.66
C LEU A 381 -25.84 -18.85 16.30
N PHE A 382 -25.10 -19.53 15.42
CA PHE A 382 -25.36 -20.94 15.09
C PHE A 382 -25.12 -21.87 16.28
N GLY A 383 -24.04 -21.66 17.03
CA GLY A 383 -23.70 -22.45 18.22
C GLY A 383 -24.71 -22.33 19.37
N ALA A 384 -25.55 -21.28 19.37
CA ALA A 384 -26.61 -21.09 20.36
C ALA A 384 -27.89 -21.90 20.06
N LEU A 385 -28.01 -22.49 18.86
CA LEU A 385 -29.17 -23.27 18.44
C LEU A 385 -29.00 -24.77 18.72
N SER A 386 -30.10 -25.51 18.68
CA SER A 386 -30.04 -26.99 18.63
C SER A 386 -29.48 -27.44 17.29
N GLU A 387 -28.71 -28.53 17.27
CA GLU A 387 -28.02 -29.07 16.08
C GLU A 387 -28.93 -29.18 14.83
N ASP A 388 -30.13 -29.75 14.97
CA ASP A 388 -31.10 -29.86 13.86
C ASP A 388 -31.48 -28.49 13.27
N ARG A 389 -31.71 -27.50 14.14
CA ARG A 389 -32.14 -26.15 13.74
C ARG A 389 -30.99 -25.35 13.14
N ALA A 390 -29.80 -25.49 13.71
CA ALA A 390 -28.58 -24.91 13.16
C ALA A 390 -28.29 -25.49 11.77
N SER A 391 -28.36 -26.80 11.59
CA SER A 391 -28.14 -27.47 10.30
C SER A 391 -29.14 -27.03 9.22
N GLU A 392 -30.42 -26.92 9.57
CA GLU A 392 -31.46 -26.40 8.68
C GLU A 392 -31.16 -24.98 8.20
N LEU A 393 -30.90 -24.06 9.14
CA LEU A 393 -30.63 -22.66 8.81
C LEU A 393 -29.28 -22.44 8.13
N LEU A 394 -28.29 -23.28 8.43
CA LEU A 394 -26.99 -23.23 7.77
C LEU A 394 -27.10 -23.69 6.32
N SER A 395 -27.94 -24.70 6.05
CA SER A 395 -28.27 -25.13 4.69
C SER A 395 -29.02 -24.03 3.90
N GLU A 396 -29.94 -23.31 4.57
CA GLU A 396 -30.60 -22.14 3.98
C GLU A 396 -29.58 -21.04 3.65
N LEU A 397 -28.65 -20.74 4.57
CA LEU A 397 -27.61 -19.74 4.35
C LEU A 397 -26.68 -20.12 3.20
N ALA A 398 -26.21 -21.36 3.18
CA ALA A 398 -25.36 -21.88 2.11
C ALA A 398 -26.05 -21.76 0.74
N SER A 399 -27.34 -22.09 0.68
CA SER A 399 -28.13 -21.94 -0.55
C SER A 399 -28.28 -20.48 -1.00
N ASP A 400 -28.47 -19.53 -0.07
CA ASP A 400 -28.65 -18.11 -0.40
C ASP A 400 -27.32 -17.44 -0.79
N LEU A 401 -26.21 -17.92 -0.22
CA LEU A 401 -24.85 -17.49 -0.57
C LEU A 401 -24.28 -18.21 -1.82
N GLU A 402 -25.01 -19.17 -2.37
CA GLU A 402 -24.57 -20.03 -3.48
C GLU A 402 -23.26 -20.79 -3.20
N VAL A 403 -23.12 -21.33 -1.98
CA VAL A 403 -21.95 -22.07 -1.51
C VAL A 403 -22.34 -23.51 -1.18
N ASP A 404 -21.49 -24.47 -1.56
CA ASP A 404 -21.68 -25.86 -1.17
C ASP A 404 -21.47 -26.05 0.33
N ILE A 405 -22.28 -26.90 0.96
CA ILE A 405 -22.08 -27.27 2.36
C ILE A 405 -20.83 -28.15 2.43
N PRO A 406 -19.78 -27.73 3.16
CA PRO A 406 -18.54 -28.49 3.22
C PRO A 406 -18.73 -29.78 4.03
N GLU A 407 -17.84 -30.75 3.80
CA GLU A 407 -17.75 -31.93 4.66
C GLU A 407 -17.24 -31.53 6.05
N GLY A 408 -17.75 -32.18 7.10
CA GLY A 408 -17.29 -31.94 8.46
C GLY A 408 -18.43 -31.92 9.48
N THR A 409 -18.06 -31.54 10.70
CA THR A 409 -18.99 -31.23 11.78
C THR A 409 -19.76 -29.94 11.49
N LEU A 410 -20.91 -29.76 12.14
CA LEU A 410 -21.70 -28.53 12.02
C LEU A 410 -20.89 -27.27 12.36
N VAL A 411 -19.94 -27.37 13.29
CA VAL A 411 -19.05 -26.25 13.66
C VAL A 411 -18.11 -25.91 12.51
N GLU A 412 -17.45 -26.91 11.91
CA GLU A 412 -16.57 -26.71 10.75
C GLU A 412 -17.35 -26.14 9.55
N GLN A 413 -18.58 -26.62 9.34
CA GLN A 413 -19.48 -26.10 8.32
C GLN A 413 -19.85 -24.63 8.57
N ALA A 414 -20.20 -24.29 9.81
CA ALA A 414 -20.54 -22.93 10.19
C ALA A 414 -19.34 -21.99 10.02
N THR A 415 -18.14 -22.40 10.44
CA THR A 415 -16.90 -21.61 10.28
C THR A 415 -16.60 -21.30 8.82
N GLU A 416 -16.72 -22.28 7.92
CA GLU A 416 -16.46 -22.07 6.49
C GLU A 416 -17.52 -21.17 5.85
N ILE A 417 -18.80 -21.49 6.01
CA ILE A 417 -19.92 -20.75 5.39
C ILE A 417 -20.02 -19.32 5.93
N CYS A 418 -19.75 -19.12 7.22
CA CYS A 418 -19.77 -17.79 7.84
C CYS A 418 -18.48 -16.99 7.59
N SER A 419 -17.46 -17.58 6.96
CA SER A 419 -16.23 -16.87 6.63
C SER A 419 -16.51 -15.65 5.76
N TYR A 420 -15.68 -14.61 5.87
CA TYR A 420 -15.83 -13.40 5.08
C TYR A 420 -15.68 -13.66 3.57
N ALA A 421 -15.11 -14.80 3.15
CA ALA A 421 -15.11 -15.20 1.75
C ALA A 421 -16.54 -15.29 1.20
N HIS A 422 -17.49 -15.74 2.02
CA HIS A 422 -18.88 -15.99 1.65
C HIS A 422 -19.86 -14.98 2.30
N LEU A 423 -19.80 -14.80 3.62
CA LEU A 423 -20.71 -13.92 4.36
C LEU A 423 -20.11 -12.52 4.57
N LYS A 424 -20.62 -11.51 3.85
CA LYS A 424 -20.09 -10.14 3.91
C LYS A 424 -20.65 -9.28 5.05
N SER A 425 -21.78 -9.65 5.64
CA SER A 425 -22.52 -8.84 6.61
C SER A 425 -23.37 -9.70 7.55
N LEU A 426 -23.49 -9.33 8.83
CA LEU A 426 -24.48 -9.96 9.74
C LEU A 426 -25.91 -9.52 9.47
N ASP A 427 -26.11 -8.43 8.73
CA ASP A 427 -27.44 -7.98 8.26
C ASP A 427 -27.99 -8.84 7.10
N HIS A 428 -27.45 -10.05 6.93
CA HIS A 428 -27.94 -11.00 5.94
C HIS A 428 -29.30 -11.57 6.39
N PRO A 429 -30.33 -11.65 5.52
CA PRO A 429 -31.66 -12.08 5.92
C PRO A 429 -31.71 -13.42 6.66
N VAL A 430 -30.90 -14.40 6.26
CA VAL A 430 -30.81 -15.69 6.94
C VAL A 430 -30.14 -15.57 8.31
N ILE A 431 -29.11 -14.74 8.48
CA ILE A 431 -28.46 -14.51 9.77
C ILE A 431 -29.42 -13.86 10.77
N LEU A 432 -30.25 -12.92 10.31
CA LEU A 432 -31.29 -12.33 11.16
C LEU A 432 -32.28 -13.39 11.67
N LYS A 433 -32.69 -14.35 10.82
CA LYS A 433 -33.51 -15.49 11.25
C LYS A 433 -32.80 -16.39 12.27
N VAL A 434 -31.49 -16.63 12.09
CA VAL A 434 -30.67 -17.39 13.04
C VAL A 434 -30.64 -16.67 14.39
N ALA A 435 -30.44 -15.35 14.39
CA ALA A 435 -30.42 -14.54 15.59
C ALA A 435 -31.77 -14.57 16.34
N GLU A 436 -32.89 -14.41 15.64
CA GLU A 436 -34.22 -14.54 16.22
C GLU A 436 -34.46 -15.92 16.83
N ALA A 437 -34.02 -16.98 16.15
CA ALA A 437 -34.09 -18.34 16.67
C ALA A 437 -33.20 -18.55 17.91
N ALA A 438 -32.08 -17.82 18.00
CA ALA A 438 -31.17 -17.81 19.15
C ALA A 438 -31.64 -16.87 20.28
N GLY A 439 -32.78 -16.19 20.12
CA GLY A 439 -33.36 -15.30 21.13
C GLY A 439 -32.81 -13.88 21.13
N GLN A 440 -32.11 -13.46 20.07
CA GLN A 440 -31.66 -12.08 19.85
C GLN A 440 -32.61 -11.36 18.87
N SER A 441 -32.69 -10.02 18.94
CA SER A 441 -33.50 -9.26 17.99
C SER A 441 -32.72 -8.92 16.73
N SER A 442 -33.40 -8.89 15.59
CA SER A 442 -32.82 -8.49 14.30
C SER A 442 -32.20 -7.08 14.38
N GLU A 443 -32.84 -6.14 15.07
CA GLU A 443 -32.30 -4.78 15.23
C GLU A 443 -30.97 -4.74 15.99
N ALA A 444 -30.78 -5.65 16.96
CA ALA A 444 -29.53 -5.73 17.70
C ALA A 444 -28.38 -6.23 16.81
N ILE A 445 -28.65 -7.17 15.90
CA ILE A 445 -27.67 -7.66 14.93
C ILE A 445 -27.31 -6.60 13.90
N VAL A 446 -28.29 -5.86 13.40
CA VAL A 446 -28.06 -4.73 12.48
C VAL A 446 -27.17 -3.67 13.15
N GLN A 447 -27.45 -3.35 14.41
CA GLN A 447 -26.62 -2.40 15.16
C GLN A 447 -25.21 -2.95 15.40
N LEU A 448 -25.07 -4.24 15.72
CA LEU A 448 -23.78 -4.89 15.88
C LEU A 448 -22.96 -4.83 14.59
N GLU A 449 -23.56 -5.13 13.43
CA GLU A 449 -22.90 -5.01 12.12
C GLU A 449 -22.42 -3.56 11.86
N ALA A 450 -23.26 -2.57 12.18
CA ALA A 450 -22.89 -1.16 12.03
C ALA A 450 -21.73 -0.75 12.93
N ASP A 451 -21.65 -1.31 14.15
CA ASP A 451 -20.55 -1.09 15.07
C ASP A 451 -19.29 -1.84 14.62
N LEU A 452 -19.42 -3.09 14.18
CA LEU A 452 -18.31 -3.93 13.71
C LEU A 452 -17.56 -3.26 12.56
N LYS A 453 -18.27 -2.66 11.60
CA LYS A 453 -17.65 -1.88 10.50
C LYS A 453 -16.69 -0.79 10.99
N LYS A 454 -16.87 -0.27 12.20
CA LYS A 454 -16.05 0.80 12.79
C LYS A 454 -14.86 0.29 13.59
N ALA A 455 -14.80 -1.02 13.90
CA ALA A 455 -13.83 -1.57 14.83
C ALA A 455 -12.38 -1.36 14.36
N GLY A 456 -12.09 -1.60 13.06
CA GLY A 456 -10.75 -1.37 12.49
C GLY A 456 -10.29 0.07 12.63
N THR A 457 -11.14 1.03 12.25
CA THR A 457 -10.87 2.47 12.42
C THR A 457 -10.64 2.84 13.88
N ILE A 458 -11.42 2.29 14.81
CA ILE A 458 -11.24 2.55 16.25
C ILE A 458 -9.84 2.09 16.74
N ILE A 459 -9.31 0.97 16.24
CA ILE A 459 -7.93 0.55 16.55
C ILE A 459 -6.94 1.59 16.02
N ALA A 460 -7.04 1.96 14.74
CA ALA A 460 -6.14 2.93 14.11
C ALA A 460 -6.18 4.30 14.83
N ARG A 461 -7.35 4.79 15.24
CA ARG A 461 -7.50 6.02 16.04
C ARG A 461 -6.78 5.94 17.37
N ARG A 462 -6.87 4.79 18.06
CA ARG A 462 -6.24 4.60 19.36
C ARG A 462 -4.72 4.58 19.25
N VAL A 463 -4.18 3.92 18.23
CA VAL A 463 -2.74 3.92 17.93
C VAL A 463 -2.28 5.32 17.53
N HIS A 464 -2.99 5.98 16.61
CA HIS A 464 -2.69 7.35 16.20
C HIS A 464 -2.66 8.31 17.39
N TRP A 465 -3.64 8.25 18.28
CA TRP A 465 -3.70 9.11 19.46
C TRP A 465 -2.48 8.92 20.39
N ILE A 466 -2.03 7.67 20.60
CA ILE A 466 -0.86 7.38 21.45
C ILE A 466 0.39 8.11 20.94
N PHE A 467 0.59 8.19 19.62
CA PHE A 467 1.82 8.75 19.04
C PHE A 467 1.70 10.21 18.59
N TYR A 468 0.56 10.58 18.02
CA TYR A 468 0.41 11.80 17.20
C TYR A 468 -0.61 12.79 17.72
N ALA A 469 -1.35 12.48 18.79
CA ALA A 469 -2.18 13.48 19.45
C ALA A 469 -1.31 14.70 19.86
N PRO A 470 -1.82 15.94 19.73
CA PRO A 470 -1.03 17.14 20.03
C PRO A 470 -0.38 17.14 21.41
N GLU A 471 -1.05 16.55 22.41
CA GLU A 471 -0.58 16.40 23.77
C GLU A 471 0.50 15.31 23.96
N ASN A 472 0.59 14.34 23.04
CA ASN A 472 1.50 13.20 23.13
C ASN A 472 2.75 13.37 22.27
N ARG A 473 2.68 14.09 21.13
CA ARG A 473 3.84 14.33 20.25
C ARG A 473 5.07 14.89 21.00
N PRO A 474 4.96 15.96 21.83
CA PRO A 474 6.13 16.50 22.52
C PRO A 474 6.74 15.52 23.52
N LYS A 475 5.93 14.62 24.08
CA LYS A 475 6.38 13.60 25.03
C LYS A 475 7.22 12.53 24.37
N TRP A 476 6.80 12.06 23.19
CA TRP A 476 7.59 11.14 22.37
C TRP A 476 8.92 11.76 21.94
N VAL A 477 8.91 13.02 21.49
CA VAL A 477 10.15 13.73 21.14
C VAL A 477 11.08 13.82 22.35
N ALA A 478 10.56 14.19 23.53
CA ALA A 478 11.34 14.24 24.76
C ALA A 478 11.90 12.86 25.17
N TYR A 479 11.09 11.80 25.09
CA TYR A 479 11.53 10.44 25.35
C TYR A 479 12.67 10.03 24.41
N LEU A 480 12.50 10.22 23.09
CA LEU A 480 13.52 9.86 22.10
C LEU A 480 14.83 10.62 22.32
N SER A 481 14.75 11.93 22.57
CA SER A 481 15.92 12.76 22.86
C SER A 481 16.62 12.35 24.16
N ASN A 482 15.88 12.12 25.24
CA ASN A 482 16.48 11.79 26.54
C ASN A 482 17.05 10.38 26.59
N THR A 483 16.32 9.39 26.06
CA THR A 483 16.68 7.98 26.13
C THR A 483 17.85 7.64 25.19
N TYR A 484 17.85 8.23 23.99
CA TYR A 484 18.84 7.92 22.96
C TYR A 484 19.84 9.07 22.69
N GLY A 485 19.80 10.17 23.46
CA GLY A 485 20.74 11.29 23.30
C GLY A 485 20.67 11.96 21.92
N LEU A 486 19.49 12.00 21.32
CA LEU A 486 19.24 12.58 19.99
C LEU A 486 18.98 14.08 20.07
N SER A 487 19.32 14.80 19.00
CA SER A 487 18.85 16.19 18.86
C SER A 487 17.32 16.23 18.74
N GLU A 488 16.73 17.39 19.02
CA GLU A 488 15.29 17.59 18.88
C GLU A 488 14.84 17.31 17.43
N ASP A 489 15.56 17.82 16.43
CA ASP A 489 15.27 17.58 15.01
C ASP A 489 15.32 16.08 14.64
N GLN A 490 16.29 15.33 15.19
CA GLN A 490 16.38 13.89 14.97
C GLN A 490 15.19 13.16 15.61
N ALA A 491 14.83 13.51 16.83
CA ALA A 491 13.70 12.91 17.54
C ALA A 491 12.36 13.24 16.85
N GLN A 492 12.17 14.49 16.41
CA GLN A 492 11.02 14.91 15.61
C GLN A 492 10.95 14.13 14.29
N TRP A 493 12.08 13.97 13.60
CA TRP A 493 12.11 13.19 12.35
C TRP A 493 11.80 11.72 12.58
N ILE A 494 12.34 11.08 13.62
CA ILE A 494 12.03 9.67 13.93
C ILE A 494 10.52 9.49 14.13
N LEU A 495 9.91 10.32 14.98
CA LEU A 495 8.46 10.28 15.20
C LEU A 495 7.70 10.54 13.90
N ALA A 496 8.08 11.59 13.16
CA ALA A 496 7.41 11.99 11.93
C ALA A 496 7.67 11.04 10.74
N SER A 497 8.64 10.12 10.84
CA SER A 497 8.99 9.13 9.80
C SER A 497 8.19 7.83 9.90
N MET A 498 7.35 7.70 10.92
CA MET A 498 6.46 6.56 11.10
C MET A 498 5.04 6.98 10.72
N ASP A 499 4.40 6.20 9.85
CA ASP A 499 2.99 6.40 9.50
C ASP A 499 2.18 5.17 9.94
N VAL A 500 0.99 5.41 10.50
CA VAL A 500 -0.04 4.37 10.66
C VAL A 500 -0.67 4.15 9.29
N LEU A 501 -0.77 2.89 8.88
CA LEU A 501 -1.19 2.50 7.54
C LEU A 501 -2.42 1.58 7.62
N PRO A 502 -3.65 2.14 7.63
CA PRO A 502 -4.86 1.32 7.55
C PRO A 502 -4.96 0.61 6.20
N ALA A 503 -5.13 -0.70 6.22
CA ALA A 503 -5.18 -1.56 5.03
C ALA A 503 -6.32 -2.59 5.11
N SER A 504 -6.45 -3.41 4.05
CA SER A 504 -7.50 -4.44 3.90
C SER A 504 -8.91 -3.90 4.06
N LYS A 505 -9.13 -2.65 3.63
CA LYS A 505 -10.37 -1.89 3.80
C LYS A 505 -11.54 -2.59 3.12
N ARG A 506 -12.73 -2.42 3.71
CA ARG A 506 -13.98 -3.06 3.27
C ARG A 506 -14.99 -2.06 2.75
N VAL A 507 -14.95 -0.82 3.25
CA VAL A 507 -15.90 0.25 2.88
C VAL A 507 -15.19 1.60 2.81
N PRO A 508 -15.60 2.54 1.93
CA PRO A 508 -14.97 3.86 1.79
C PRO A 508 -14.75 4.62 3.10
N ASP A 509 -15.66 4.45 4.07
CA ASP A 509 -15.56 5.00 5.42
C ASP A 509 -14.26 4.65 6.15
N ASP A 510 -13.67 3.49 5.87
CA ASP A 510 -12.37 3.07 6.44
C ASP A 510 -11.24 4.06 6.07
N THR A 511 -11.37 4.75 4.93
CA THR A 511 -10.48 5.85 4.54
C THR A 511 -10.96 7.17 5.13
N LEU A 512 -12.21 7.52 4.84
CA LEU A 512 -12.76 8.85 5.07
C LEU A 512 -12.86 9.21 6.57
N HIS A 513 -13.06 8.22 7.44
CA HIS A 513 -13.12 8.41 8.90
C HIS A 513 -11.78 8.24 9.62
N ALA A 514 -10.68 8.14 8.88
CA ALA A 514 -9.33 7.99 9.40
C ALA A 514 -8.32 8.92 8.69
N LEU A 515 -8.76 10.10 8.24
CA LEU A 515 -7.90 11.09 7.59
C LEU A 515 -7.13 11.91 8.63
N GLY A 516 -5.82 12.10 8.42
CA GLY A 516 -5.00 12.98 9.25
C GLY A 516 -3.50 12.86 9.00
N GLU A 517 -2.72 13.65 9.74
CA GLU A 517 -1.26 13.57 9.72
C GLU A 517 -0.75 12.21 10.22
N ASN A 518 0.40 11.76 9.70
CA ASN A 518 1.00 10.47 10.02
C ASN A 518 0.07 9.26 9.73
N MET A 519 -0.92 9.46 8.86
CA MET A 519 -1.71 8.40 8.25
C MET A 519 -1.28 8.24 6.79
N CYS A 520 -1.05 7.00 6.37
CA CYS A 520 -0.84 6.63 4.97
C CYS A 520 -1.87 5.58 4.59
N HIS A 521 -2.91 5.97 3.86
CA HIS A 521 -3.98 5.07 3.45
C HIS A 521 -3.54 4.22 2.28
N THR A 522 -3.25 2.94 2.52
CA THR A 522 -2.89 2.00 1.45
C THR A 522 -4.13 1.22 1.02
N GLU A 523 -4.50 1.40 -0.24
CA GLU A 523 -5.82 1.02 -0.75
C GLU A 523 -5.70 0.09 -1.94
N PHE A 524 -6.55 -0.95 -1.96
CA PHE A 524 -6.76 -1.73 -3.18
C PHE A 524 -7.36 -0.85 -4.28
N PRO A 525 -7.11 -1.15 -5.57
CA PRO A 525 -7.58 -0.29 -6.66
C PRO A 525 -9.09 -0.04 -6.66
N ASN A 526 -9.89 -1.07 -6.37
CA ASN A 526 -11.35 -0.94 -6.30
C ASN A 526 -11.83 -0.06 -5.13
N HIS A 527 -11.11 -0.09 -4.01
CA HIS A 527 -11.38 0.80 -2.89
C HIS A 527 -11.11 2.26 -3.26
N GLN A 528 -10.03 2.53 -3.99
CA GLN A 528 -9.72 3.89 -4.47
C GLN A 528 -10.84 4.42 -5.38
N ARG A 529 -11.35 3.56 -6.28
CA ARG A 529 -12.52 3.87 -7.11
C ARG A 529 -13.76 4.16 -6.25
N ALA A 530 -14.04 3.33 -5.25
CA ALA A 530 -15.20 3.49 -4.39
C ALA A 530 -15.16 4.80 -3.57
N VAL A 531 -14.00 5.17 -3.01
CA VAL A 531 -13.82 6.45 -2.31
C VAL A 531 -14.05 7.63 -3.26
N GLN A 532 -13.52 7.58 -4.48
CA GLN A 532 -13.76 8.62 -5.47
C GLN A 532 -15.26 8.75 -5.80
N LEU A 533 -15.98 7.64 -5.96
CA LEU A 533 -17.42 7.69 -6.25
C LEU A 533 -18.25 8.21 -5.07
N VAL A 534 -17.93 7.81 -3.83
CA VAL A 534 -18.59 8.35 -2.63
C VAL A 534 -18.35 9.86 -2.50
N SER A 535 -17.16 10.34 -2.87
CA SER A 535 -16.86 11.78 -2.82
C SER A 535 -17.65 12.63 -3.82
N GLU A 536 -18.31 12.00 -4.79
CA GLU A 536 -19.12 12.67 -5.80
C GLU A 536 -20.61 12.70 -5.43
N GLU A 537 -20.98 12.09 -4.29
CA GLU A 537 -22.34 12.14 -3.78
C GLU A 537 -22.72 13.56 -3.31
N PRO A 538 -23.99 13.99 -3.45
CA PRO A 538 -24.40 15.37 -3.16
C PRO A 538 -24.16 15.84 -1.72
N ASP A 539 -24.14 14.91 -0.77
CA ASP A 539 -24.02 15.18 0.67
C ASP A 539 -22.57 15.00 1.18
N PHE A 540 -21.61 14.74 0.30
CA PHE A 540 -20.21 14.61 0.67
C PHE A 540 -19.58 15.96 1.03
N ASP A 541 -18.95 16.04 2.21
CA ASP A 541 -18.17 17.20 2.66
C ASP A 541 -16.81 16.75 3.20
N LEU A 542 -15.74 17.08 2.46
CA LEU A 542 -14.37 16.77 2.88
C LEU A 542 -13.95 17.59 4.10
N ASP A 543 -14.47 18.80 4.29
CA ASP A 543 -14.08 19.67 5.41
C ASP A 543 -14.56 19.08 6.74
N GLU A 544 -15.71 18.40 6.78
CA GLU A 544 -16.19 17.67 7.96
C GLU A 544 -15.36 16.42 8.28
N LEU A 545 -14.69 15.86 7.28
CA LEU A 545 -13.87 14.65 7.40
C LEU A 545 -12.38 14.95 7.63
N ARG A 546 -11.95 16.21 7.49
CA ARG A 546 -10.56 16.60 7.72
C ARG A 546 -10.17 16.35 9.18
N GLY A 547 -9.11 15.56 9.38
CA GLY A 547 -8.66 15.20 10.73
C GLY A 547 -9.55 14.17 11.43
N SER A 548 -10.40 13.45 10.67
CA SER A 548 -11.34 12.46 11.20
C SER A 548 -10.70 11.32 11.99
N ILE A 549 -9.39 11.09 11.86
CA ILE A 549 -8.63 10.18 12.74
C ILE A 549 -8.73 10.60 14.22
N GLY A 550 -8.91 11.89 14.52
CA GLY A 550 -9.10 12.40 15.87
C GLY A 550 -10.56 12.45 16.34
N HIS A 551 -11.52 12.10 15.48
CA HIS A 551 -12.95 12.18 15.83
C HIS A 551 -13.40 10.97 16.66
N GLU A 552 -14.48 11.15 17.41
CA GLU A 552 -15.20 10.04 18.05
C GLU A 552 -16.36 9.60 17.16
N TYR A 553 -16.68 8.30 17.21
CA TYR A 553 -17.97 7.83 16.69
C TYR A 553 -19.10 8.18 17.66
N GLU A 554 -20.33 7.87 17.29
CA GLU A 554 -21.47 8.12 18.16
C GLU A 554 -21.31 7.44 19.55
N PRO A 555 -21.84 8.05 20.62
CA PRO A 555 -21.67 7.50 21.96
C PRO A 555 -22.14 6.05 22.07
N GLY A 556 -21.32 5.21 22.68
CA GLY A 556 -21.64 3.81 22.94
C GLY A 556 -21.04 2.80 21.97
N VAL A 557 -20.52 3.19 20.79
CA VAL A 557 -19.96 2.22 19.80
C VAL A 557 -18.86 1.39 20.42
N ALA A 558 -17.82 2.03 20.97
CA ALA A 558 -16.71 1.33 21.59
C ALA A 558 -17.17 0.49 22.79
N GLN A 559 -18.15 0.97 23.57
CA GLN A 559 -18.70 0.25 24.72
C GLN A 559 -19.45 -1.02 24.31
N ARG A 560 -20.25 -0.97 23.24
CA ARG A 560 -20.96 -2.14 22.69
C ARG A 560 -19.98 -3.15 22.09
N LEU A 561 -18.99 -2.69 21.31
CA LEU A 561 -17.92 -3.55 20.80
C LEU A 561 -17.10 -4.18 21.93
N TYR A 562 -16.92 -3.48 23.06
CA TYR A 562 -16.20 -4.00 24.22
C TYR A 562 -16.88 -5.20 24.89
N GLU A 563 -18.12 -5.53 24.54
CA GLU A 563 -18.76 -6.78 24.96
C GLU A 563 -18.14 -8.01 24.27
N LEU A 564 -17.46 -7.82 23.13
CA LEU A 564 -16.83 -8.88 22.35
C LEU A 564 -15.41 -9.19 22.89
N PRO A 565 -15.12 -10.43 23.33
CA PRO A 565 -13.81 -10.77 23.90
C PRO A 565 -12.62 -10.49 22.99
N ASP A 566 -12.73 -10.78 21.69
CA ASP A 566 -11.64 -10.54 20.75
C ASP A 566 -11.50 -9.05 20.39
N PHE A 567 -12.56 -8.26 20.51
CA PHE A 567 -12.45 -6.80 20.47
C PHE A 567 -11.65 -6.27 21.65
N GLN A 568 -11.87 -6.77 22.87
CA GLN A 568 -11.07 -6.37 24.04
C GLN A 568 -9.58 -6.64 23.83
N LYS A 569 -9.23 -7.83 23.31
CA LYS A 569 -7.85 -8.20 22.97
C LYS A 569 -7.24 -7.28 21.91
N GLY A 570 -8.04 -6.92 20.89
CA GLY A 570 -7.63 -6.01 19.83
C GLY A 570 -7.47 -4.56 20.28
N TYR A 571 -8.35 -4.12 21.19
CA TYR A 571 -8.49 -2.71 21.56
C TYR A 571 -7.57 -2.29 22.70
N ASP A 572 -7.28 -3.17 23.65
CA ASP A 572 -6.53 -2.83 24.86
C ASP A 572 -5.01 -2.98 24.70
N LEU A 573 -4.28 -2.28 25.58
CA LEU A 573 -2.83 -2.45 25.73
C LEU A 573 -2.51 -3.69 26.58
N THR A 574 -1.26 -4.11 26.58
CA THR A 574 -0.75 -5.02 27.63
C THR A 574 -0.43 -4.24 28.91
N PRO A 575 -0.34 -4.90 30.07
CA PRO A 575 0.13 -4.27 31.30
C PRO A 575 1.54 -3.67 31.15
N SER A 576 2.43 -4.34 30.42
CA SER A 576 3.80 -3.91 30.16
C SER A 576 3.85 -2.60 29.35
N LEU A 577 3.11 -2.53 28.24
CA LEU A 577 3.04 -1.34 27.40
C LEU A 577 2.40 -0.16 28.12
N ARG A 578 1.30 -0.38 28.85
CA ARG A 578 0.71 0.67 29.67
C ARG A 578 1.72 1.25 30.66
N GLY A 579 2.43 0.38 31.38
CA GLY A 579 3.46 0.80 32.33
C GLY A 579 4.58 1.60 31.67
N PHE A 580 5.04 1.19 30.49
CA PHE A 580 6.04 1.93 29.73
C PHE A 580 5.53 3.32 29.30
N LEU A 581 4.33 3.40 28.72
CA LEU A 581 3.76 4.66 28.24
C LEU A 581 3.49 5.65 29.38
N GLU A 582 3.00 5.19 30.53
CA GLU A 582 2.74 6.04 31.71
C GLU A 582 4.05 6.51 32.39
N ASN A 583 5.03 5.62 32.55
CA ASN A 583 6.21 5.91 33.38
C ASN A 583 7.39 6.50 32.60
N GLU A 584 7.62 6.06 31.36
CA GLU A 584 8.77 6.48 30.55
C GLU A 584 8.39 7.61 29.58
N VAL A 585 7.22 7.48 28.93
CA VAL A 585 6.74 8.47 27.95
C VAL A 585 5.80 9.51 28.57
N GLN A 586 5.28 9.27 29.79
CA GLN A 586 4.38 10.20 30.50
C GLN A 586 3.03 10.44 29.80
N ILE A 587 2.49 9.44 29.12
CA ILE A 587 1.15 9.47 28.50
C ILE A 587 0.10 9.10 29.55
N ASP A 588 -0.98 9.88 29.64
CA ASP A 588 -2.09 9.61 30.57
C ASP A 588 -3.03 8.57 29.96
N LEU A 589 -3.02 7.37 30.55
CA LEU A 589 -3.87 6.25 30.14
C LEU A 589 -4.94 5.96 31.20
N SER A 590 -5.34 6.96 31.98
CA SER A 590 -6.43 6.83 32.95
C SER A 590 -7.71 6.32 32.26
N GLY A 591 -8.32 5.28 32.86
CA GLY A 591 -9.49 4.60 32.30
C GLY A 591 -9.20 3.53 31.24
N TRP A 592 -7.98 3.43 30.71
CA TRP A 592 -7.62 2.38 29.76
C TRP A 592 -7.50 1.02 30.46
N GLN A 593 -7.96 -0.02 29.79
CA GLN A 593 -7.85 -1.41 30.25
C GLN A 593 -6.58 -2.07 29.67
N THR A 594 -6.19 -3.21 30.23
CA THR A 594 -4.95 -3.90 29.89
C THR A 594 -5.15 -5.36 29.49
N ARG A 595 -6.16 -5.63 28.65
CA ARG A 595 -6.50 -6.98 28.16
C ARG A 595 -5.87 -7.30 26.79
N GLY A 596 -4.96 -6.46 26.32
CA GLY A 596 -4.23 -6.66 25.07
C GLY A 596 -3.33 -7.89 25.11
N MET A 597 -2.88 -8.30 23.93
CA MET A 597 -2.10 -9.52 23.74
C MET A 597 -0.59 -9.29 23.85
N GLU A 598 0.08 -10.11 24.65
CA GLU A 598 1.55 -10.10 24.75
C GLU A 598 2.19 -10.72 23.49
N PRO A 599 3.45 -10.39 23.15
CA PRO A 599 4.13 -10.90 21.95
C PRO A 599 4.12 -12.42 21.76
N GLY A 600 4.18 -13.17 22.86
CA GLY A 600 4.12 -14.64 22.82
C GLY A 600 2.76 -15.20 22.39
N ASP A 601 1.67 -14.44 22.54
CA ASP A 601 0.31 -14.87 22.26
C ASP A 601 -0.16 -14.48 20.84
N TRP A 602 0.58 -13.63 20.13
CA TRP A 602 0.21 -13.16 18.79
C TRP A 602 -0.11 -14.28 17.79
N PRO A 603 0.63 -15.41 17.74
CA PRO A 603 0.35 -16.49 16.79
C PRO A 603 -1.01 -17.15 16.99
N GLU A 604 -1.59 -17.05 18.19
CA GLU A 604 -2.86 -17.66 18.56
C GLU A 604 -4.06 -16.75 18.30
N PHE A 605 -3.85 -15.52 17.83
CA PHE A 605 -4.94 -14.61 17.52
C PHE A 605 -5.63 -15.01 16.22
N GLY A 606 -6.96 -15.12 16.23
CA GLY A 606 -7.71 -15.64 15.08
C GLY A 606 -7.46 -14.88 13.77
N SER A 607 -7.35 -13.54 13.82
CA SER A 607 -7.00 -12.75 12.63
C SER A 607 -5.60 -13.04 12.10
N VAL A 608 -4.63 -13.30 12.99
CA VAL A 608 -3.25 -13.66 12.64
C VAL A 608 -3.22 -15.03 11.98
N GLN A 609 -3.88 -16.04 12.57
CA GLN A 609 -3.90 -17.41 12.05
C GLN A 609 -4.50 -17.46 10.63
N LYS A 610 -5.64 -16.80 10.43
CA LYS A 610 -6.34 -16.76 9.12
C LYS A 610 -5.45 -16.11 8.05
N THR A 611 -4.91 -14.92 8.33
CA THR A 611 -4.10 -14.19 7.34
C THR A 611 -2.76 -14.86 7.06
N THR A 612 -2.09 -15.40 8.09
CA THR A 612 -0.84 -16.14 7.91
C THR A 612 -1.05 -17.36 7.03
N THR A 613 -2.16 -18.09 7.24
CA THR A 613 -2.51 -19.26 6.42
C THR A 613 -2.72 -18.87 4.95
N GLU A 614 -3.49 -17.81 4.69
CA GLU A 614 -3.73 -17.29 3.33
C GLU A 614 -2.42 -16.85 2.64
N PHE A 615 -1.56 -16.11 3.34
CA PHE A 615 -0.31 -15.61 2.77
C PHE A 615 0.69 -16.73 2.49
N LYS A 616 0.77 -17.76 3.36
CA LYS A 616 1.59 -18.94 3.09
C LYS A 616 1.08 -19.73 1.89
N ALA A 617 -0.23 -20.00 1.83
CA ALA A 617 -0.82 -20.72 0.71
C ALA A 617 -0.58 -20.00 -0.63
N ALA A 618 -0.70 -18.68 -0.64
CA ALA A 618 -0.42 -17.88 -1.84
C ALA A 618 1.07 -17.87 -2.22
N TYR A 619 1.96 -17.77 -1.24
CA TYR A 619 3.40 -17.87 -1.47
C TYR A 619 3.76 -19.22 -2.07
N ASP A 620 3.25 -20.32 -1.51
CA ASP A 620 3.52 -21.68 -1.97
C ASP A 620 2.99 -21.91 -3.39
N ALA A 621 1.82 -21.37 -3.72
CA ALA A 621 1.27 -21.42 -5.07
C ALA A 621 2.15 -20.66 -6.08
N PHE A 622 2.63 -19.47 -5.72
CA PHE A 622 3.52 -18.69 -6.58
C PHE A 622 4.90 -19.37 -6.72
N LEU A 623 5.39 -19.99 -5.65
CA LEU A 623 6.61 -20.79 -5.65
C LEU A 623 6.58 -21.92 -6.67
N VAL A 624 5.47 -22.66 -6.73
CA VAL A 624 5.30 -23.72 -7.75
C VAL A 624 5.42 -23.14 -9.17
N ARG A 625 4.76 -22.02 -9.47
CA ARG A 625 4.87 -21.36 -10.79
C ARG A 625 6.30 -20.96 -11.11
N CYS A 626 7.00 -20.33 -10.17
CA CYS A 626 8.39 -19.89 -10.37
C CYS A 626 9.34 -21.07 -10.62
N VAL A 627 9.17 -22.17 -9.87
CA VAL A 627 9.95 -23.41 -10.06
C VAL A 627 9.65 -24.03 -11.41
N ASP A 628 8.40 -24.05 -11.86
CA ASP A 628 8.04 -24.59 -13.18
C ASP A 628 8.67 -23.78 -14.31
N LEU A 629 8.67 -22.45 -14.22
CA LEU A 629 9.39 -21.58 -15.16
C LEU A 629 10.90 -21.89 -15.19
N ALA A 630 11.51 -22.16 -14.03
CA ALA A 630 12.92 -22.54 -13.97
C ALA A 630 13.21 -23.90 -14.62
N LYS A 631 12.32 -24.87 -14.47
CA LYS A 631 12.41 -26.17 -15.16
C LYS A 631 12.28 -26.02 -16.68
N GLU A 632 11.41 -25.15 -17.16
CA GLU A 632 11.31 -24.83 -18.59
C GLU A 632 12.62 -24.29 -19.17
N VAL A 633 13.32 -23.44 -18.42
CA VAL A 633 14.62 -22.87 -18.84
C VAL A 633 15.74 -23.92 -18.79
N ALA A 634 15.67 -24.87 -17.85
CA ALA A 634 16.67 -25.93 -17.69
C ALA A 634 16.67 -26.97 -18.83
N GLY A 635 15.51 -27.22 -19.46
CA GLY A 635 15.35 -28.09 -20.63
C GLY A 635 14.79 -29.48 -20.35
#